data_AF-A0A258D2U9-F1
#
_entry.id   AF-A0A258D2U9-F1
#
_cell.length_a   1.000
_cell.length_b   1.000
_cell.length_c   1.000
_cell.angle_alpha   90.00
_cell.angle_beta   90.00
_cell.angle_gamma   90.00
#
_symmetry.space_group_name_H-M   'P 1'
#
loop_
_entity.id
_entity.type
_entity.pdbx_description
1 polymer ?
#
loop_
_entity_poly.entity_id
_entity_poly.type
_entity_poly.pdbx_seq_one_letter_code
_entity_poly.pdbx_strand_id
1 'polypeptide(L)'
;MYAFDYERPAALEAAVALLRDADAKVLAGGQTLLPTLKQRLAQPSVLVDLARIPALSGVTRTANGVSIGAMTPHAAVATSDLVQEIIPALADLAGLIGDPAVRNRGTLGGSIANNDPTADYPAACLALGATITTTTRSLAAEDFFTGLFETALAEDELVEGADGVRVTVTGVGQGGVFRWEEAEAALTANFAPEALDGLTLATDALMSDLHGSAAYRAQLASVMAKRAVASLV
;
A
#
# COMPACT_ATOMS: atom_id res chain seq x y z
N MET A 1 -23.28 -8.75 -10.86
CA MET A 1 -22.17 -9.73 -10.86
C MET A 1 -22.47 -10.80 -11.89
N TYR A 2 -21.44 -11.21 -12.61
CA TYR A 2 -21.46 -12.45 -13.39
C TYR A 2 -21.38 -13.66 -12.44
N ALA A 3 -21.73 -14.84 -12.93
CA ALA A 3 -21.54 -16.07 -12.18
C ALA A 3 -20.03 -16.40 -12.08
N PHE A 4 -19.63 -16.93 -10.93
CA PHE A 4 -18.27 -17.39 -10.65
C PHE A 4 -18.32 -18.54 -9.63
N ASP A 5 -17.31 -19.40 -9.65
CA ASP A 5 -17.06 -20.37 -8.60
C ASP A 5 -16.40 -19.69 -7.40
N TYR A 6 -16.60 -20.24 -6.21
CA TYR A 6 -16.11 -19.66 -4.97
C TYR A 6 -15.38 -20.70 -4.14
N GLU A 7 -14.07 -20.51 -4.02
CA GLU A 7 -13.16 -21.44 -3.38
C GLU A 7 -12.59 -20.86 -2.09
N ARG A 8 -12.49 -21.69 -1.04
CA ARG A 8 -12.03 -21.27 0.29
C ARG A 8 -10.93 -22.20 0.82
N PRO A 9 -9.75 -22.19 0.20
CA PRO A 9 -8.64 -23.06 0.61
C PRO A 9 -8.22 -22.76 2.06
N ALA A 10 -7.83 -23.82 2.78
CA ALA A 10 -7.31 -23.71 4.14
C ALA A 10 -5.78 -23.69 4.21
N ALA A 11 -5.10 -23.80 3.06
CA ALA A 11 -3.65 -23.85 2.93
C ALA A 11 -3.19 -22.99 1.75
N LEU A 12 -1.97 -22.45 1.87
CA LEU A 12 -1.40 -21.54 0.89
C LEU A 12 -1.17 -22.23 -0.46
N GLU A 13 -0.69 -23.47 -0.42
CA GLU A 13 -0.38 -24.27 -1.61
C GLU A 13 -1.65 -24.54 -2.42
N ALA A 14 -2.77 -24.80 -1.74
CA ALA A 14 -4.07 -24.99 -2.38
C ALA A 14 -4.59 -23.69 -3.01
N ALA A 15 -4.39 -22.54 -2.36
CA ALA A 15 -4.73 -21.24 -2.94
C ALA A 15 -3.91 -20.95 -4.20
N VAL A 16 -2.60 -21.16 -4.15
CA VAL A 16 -1.70 -20.98 -5.31
C VAL A 16 -2.09 -21.89 -6.47
N ALA A 17 -2.46 -23.14 -6.19
CA ALA A 17 -2.91 -24.07 -7.24
C ALA A 17 -4.16 -23.57 -7.97
N LEU A 18 -5.11 -22.94 -7.26
CA LEU A 18 -6.32 -22.36 -7.84
C LEU A 18 -6.03 -21.12 -8.68
N LEU A 19 -5.00 -20.35 -8.34
CA LEU A 19 -4.58 -19.15 -9.09
C LEU A 19 -3.90 -19.47 -10.43
N ARG A 20 -3.70 -20.75 -10.78
CA ARG A 20 -3.26 -21.15 -12.12
C ARG A 20 -4.34 -20.97 -13.19
N ASP A 21 -5.60 -20.82 -12.79
CA ASP A 21 -6.64 -20.33 -13.70
C ASP A 21 -6.42 -18.83 -13.95
N ALA A 22 -6.23 -18.46 -15.22
CA ALA A 22 -5.94 -17.07 -15.63
C ALA A 22 -7.07 -16.10 -15.27
N ASP A 23 -8.31 -16.60 -15.15
CA ASP A 23 -9.48 -15.80 -14.79
C ASP A 23 -9.77 -15.83 -13.27
N ALA A 24 -8.93 -16.51 -12.47
CA ALA A 24 -9.04 -16.49 -11.02
C ALA A 24 -8.72 -15.11 -10.45
N LYS A 25 -9.47 -14.72 -9.41
CA LYS A 25 -9.15 -13.53 -8.61
C LYS A 25 -9.14 -13.86 -7.11
N VAL A 26 -8.14 -13.32 -6.43
CA VAL A 26 -8.01 -13.41 -4.98
C VAL A 26 -9.06 -12.53 -4.30
N LEU A 27 -9.77 -13.10 -3.33
CA LEU A 27 -10.62 -12.38 -2.41
C LEU A 27 -9.95 -12.31 -1.02
N ALA A 28 -9.53 -11.10 -0.64
CA ALA A 28 -9.11 -10.77 0.71
C ALA A 28 -10.28 -10.10 1.48
N GLY A 29 -10.11 -8.83 1.87
CA GLY A 29 -11.16 -8.03 2.53
C GLY A 29 -12.39 -7.68 1.68
N GLY A 30 -12.25 -7.79 0.35
CA GLY A 30 -13.31 -7.54 -0.62
C GLY A 30 -13.74 -6.08 -0.79
N GLN A 31 -13.04 -5.13 -0.19
CA GLN A 31 -13.44 -3.71 -0.19
C GLN A 31 -13.30 -3.03 -1.56
N THR A 32 -12.40 -3.52 -2.42
CA THR A 32 -12.29 -3.06 -3.81
C THR A 32 -12.95 -4.04 -4.78
N LEU A 33 -12.60 -5.33 -4.68
CA LEU A 33 -13.04 -6.34 -5.64
C LEU A 33 -14.58 -6.50 -5.68
N LEU A 34 -15.26 -6.57 -4.53
CA LEU A 34 -16.70 -6.80 -4.53
C LEU A 34 -17.49 -5.62 -5.15
N PRO A 35 -17.18 -4.34 -4.88
CA PRO A 35 -17.72 -3.22 -5.65
C PRO A 35 -17.47 -3.33 -7.16
N THR A 36 -16.24 -3.65 -7.58
CA THR A 36 -15.88 -3.85 -9.00
C THR A 36 -16.76 -4.91 -9.67
N LEU A 37 -16.98 -6.05 -9.00
CA LEU A 37 -17.85 -7.13 -9.50
C LEU A 37 -19.32 -6.72 -9.54
N LYS A 38 -19.81 -5.96 -8.55
CA LYS A 38 -21.18 -5.42 -8.53
C LYS A 38 -21.44 -4.51 -9.73
N GLN A 39 -20.47 -3.67 -10.06
CA GLN A 39 -20.49 -2.78 -11.22
C GLN A 39 -20.22 -3.49 -12.55
N ARG A 40 -19.90 -4.80 -12.52
CA ARG A 40 -19.58 -5.62 -13.70
C ARG A 40 -18.33 -5.16 -14.46
N LEU A 41 -17.38 -4.54 -13.75
CA LEU A 41 -16.10 -4.11 -14.30
C LEU A 41 -15.06 -5.24 -14.34
N ALA A 42 -15.34 -6.37 -13.71
CA ALA A 42 -14.54 -7.59 -13.78
C ALA A 42 -15.45 -8.84 -13.81
N GLN A 43 -14.95 -9.91 -14.43
CA GLN A 43 -15.67 -11.18 -14.61
C GLN A 43 -14.70 -12.37 -14.38
N PRO A 44 -14.28 -12.63 -13.14
CA PRO A 44 -13.48 -13.81 -12.84
C PRO A 44 -14.29 -15.10 -12.99
N SER A 45 -13.63 -16.19 -13.38
CA SER A 45 -14.19 -17.54 -13.37
C SER A 45 -14.35 -18.05 -11.94
N VAL A 46 -13.36 -17.77 -11.09
CA VAL A 46 -13.28 -18.22 -9.71
C VAL A 46 -12.80 -17.11 -8.76
N LEU A 47 -13.42 -17.03 -7.59
CA LEU A 47 -12.94 -16.23 -6.46
C LEU A 47 -12.30 -17.12 -5.41
N VAL A 48 -11.03 -16.86 -5.11
CA VAL A 48 -10.24 -17.61 -4.12
C VAL A 48 -10.16 -16.80 -2.82
N ASP A 49 -10.94 -17.18 -1.81
CA ASP A 49 -10.98 -16.54 -0.49
C ASP A 49 -9.85 -17.03 0.42
N LEU A 50 -8.96 -16.10 0.79
CA LEU A 50 -7.81 -16.38 1.63
C LEU A 50 -8.11 -16.33 3.13
N ALA A 51 -9.33 -15.99 3.56
CA ALA A 51 -9.68 -15.79 4.96
C ALA A 51 -9.50 -17.04 5.85
N ARG A 52 -9.36 -18.23 5.25
CA ARG A 52 -9.14 -19.50 5.97
C ARG A 52 -7.67 -19.91 6.07
N ILE A 53 -6.72 -19.04 5.72
CA ILE A 53 -5.28 -19.33 5.80
C ILE A 53 -4.67 -18.47 6.91
N PRO A 54 -4.59 -18.96 8.17
CA PRO A 54 -4.17 -18.14 9.31
C PRO A 54 -2.73 -17.63 9.18
N ALA A 55 -1.87 -18.37 8.48
CA ALA A 55 -0.47 -18.01 8.26
C ALA A 55 -0.31 -16.69 7.47
N LEU A 56 -1.35 -16.22 6.78
CA LEU A 56 -1.32 -14.96 6.05
C LEU A 56 -1.68 -13.75 6.91
N SER A 57 -2.03 -13.94 8.18
CA SER A 57 -2.48 -12.87 9.08
C SER A 57 -1.58 -12.74 10.30
N GLY A 58 -1.46 -11.51 10.80
CA GLY A 58 -0.76 -11.21 12.05
C GLY A 58 0.44 -10.30 11.86
N VAL A 59 1.02 -9.91 12.98
CA VAL A 59 2.21 -9.06 13.05
C VAL A 59 3.24 -9.79 13.89
N THR A 60 4.46 -9.90 13.39
CA THR A 60 5.58 -10.53 14.09
C THR A 60 6.80 -9.64 14.07
N ARG A 61 7.63 -9.71 15.12
CA ARG A 61 8.89 -8.96 15.19
C ARG A 61 9.96 -9.68 14.37
N THR A 62 10.75 -8.92 13.64
CA THR A 62 11.95 -9.40 12.94
C THR A 62 13.19 -8.75 13.53
N ALA A 63 14.39 -9.14 13.07
CA ALA A 63 15.64 -8.54 13.54
C ALA A 63 15.70 -7.02 13.33
N ASN A 64 15.09 -6.53 12.24
CA ASN A 64 15.18 -5.14 11.78
C ASN A 64 13.82 -4.44 11.69
N GLY A 65 12.76 -4.98 12.29
CA GLY A 65 11.44 -4.35 12.25
C GLY A 65 10.27 -5.29 12.52
N VAL A 66 9.23 -5.19 11.70
CA VAL A 66 8.03 -6.05 11.76
C VAL A 66 7.76 -6.72 10.42
N SER A 67 7.22 -7.94 10.48
CA SER A 67 6.57 -8.59 9.34
C SER A 67 5.07 -8.60 9.58
N ILE A 68 4.30 -8.13 8.59
CA ILE A 68 2.83 -8.05 8.64
C ILE A 68 2.25 -8.95 7.55
N GLY A 69 1.41 -9.89 7.94
CA GLY A 69 0.76 -10.81 7.01
C GLY A 69 -0.23 -10.09 6.07
N ALA A 70 -0.29 -10.52 4.81
CA ALA A 70 -1.14 -9.94 3.77
C ALA A 70 -2.64 -9.88 4.12
N MET A 71 -3.14 -10.82 4.91
CA MET A 71 -4.53 -10.91 5.36
C MET A 71 -4.79 -10.17 6.68
N THR A 72 -3.80 -9.44 7.21
CA THR A 72 -3.98 -8.61 8.42
C THR A 72 -4.92 -7.44 8.12
N PRO A 73 -6.06 -7.31 8.83
CA PRO A 73 -6.98 -6.20 8.64
C PRO A 73 -6.34 -4.85 8.99
N HIS A 74 -6.75 -3.78 8.32
CA HIS A 74 -6.24 -2.43 8.59
C HIS A 74 -6.43 -2.04 10.06
N ALA A 75 -7.57 -2.39 10.65
CA ALA A 75 -7.84 -2.17 12.08
C ALA A 75 -6.82 -2.89 12.97
N ALA A 76 -6.43 -4.12 12.62
CA ALA A 76 -5.45 -4.88 13.39
C ALA A 76 -4.03 -4.32 13.26
N VAL A 77 -3.67 -3.76 12.09
CA VAL A 77 -2.41 -3.01 11.93
C VAL A 77 -2.41 -1.75 12.79
N ALA A 78 -3.51 -0.98 12.75
CA ALA A 78 -3.65 0.28 13.48
C ALA A 78 -3.58 0.13 15.00
N THR A 79 -4.09 -0.99 15.54
CA THR A 79 -4.13 -1.26 16.98
C THR A 79 -3.09 -2.29 17.44
N SER A 80 -2.11 -2.62 16.60
CA SER A 80 -1.05 -3.56 16.98
C SER A 80 -0.03 -2.86 17.86
N ASP A 81 0.11 -3.30 19.12
CA ASP A 81 1.13 -2.80 20.05
C ASP A 81 2.53 -2.82 19.41
N LEU A 82 2.84 -3.87 18.66
CA LEU A 82 4.12 -4.05 18.01
C LEU A 82 4.35 -3.07 16.84
N VAL A 83 3.29 -2.75 16.07
CA VAL A 83 3.38 -1.75 15.01
C VAL A 83 3.47 -0.36 15.62
N GLN A 84 2.70 -0.07 16.67
CA GLN A 84 2.77 1.21 17.39
C GLN A 84 4.14 1.45 18.02
N GLU A 85 4.79 0.39 18.52
CA GLU A 85 6.14 0.48 19.08
C GLU A 85 7.21 0.71 18.01
N ILE A 86 7.19 -0.08 16.92
CA ILE A 86 8.30 -0.10 15.94
C ILE A 86 8.09 0.91 14.82
N ILE A 87 6.85 1.08 14.34
CA ILE A 87 6.49 1.94 13.21
C ILE A 87 5.19 2.70 13.53
N PRO A 88 5.18 3.62 14.52
CA PRO A 88 3.97 4.32 14.96
C PRO A 88 3.24 5.04 13.81
N ALA A 89 3.99 5.63 12.88
CA ALA A 89 3.43 6.28 11.70
C ALA A 89 2.61 5.33 10.80
N LEU A 90 2.97 4.04 10.73
CA LEU A 90 2.20 3.03 9.99
C LEU A 90 0.90 2.67 10.71
N ALA A 91 0.92 2.60 12.04
CA ALA A 91 -0.28 2.38 12.83
C ALA A 91 -1.28 3.54 12.68
N ASP A 92 -0.79 4.77 12.77
CA ASP A 92 -1.60 5.98 12.57
C ASP A 92 -2.21 6.03 11.17
N LEU A 93 -1.38 5.81 10.14
CA LEU A 93 -1.83 5.74 8.75
C LEU A 93 -2.93 4.67 8.58
N ALA A 94 -2.73 3.47 9.10
CA ALA A 94 -3.74 2.40 9.05
C ALA A 94 -5.06 2.79 9.74
N GLY A 95 -4.99 3.60 10.79
CA GLY A 95 -6.15 4.14 11.52
C GLY A 95 -6.99 5.14 10.72
N LEU A 96 -6.41 5.77 9.69
CA LEU A 96 -7.06 6.78 8.84
C LEU A 96 -7.71 6.20 7.57
N ILE A 97 -7.44 4.94 7.23
CA ILE A 97 -7.93 4.30 6.00
C ILE A 97 -9.44 4.11 6.07
N GLY A 98 -10.20 4.73 5.17
CA GLY A 98 -11.65 4.55 5.05
C GLY A 98 -12.43 4.79 6.36
N ASP A 99 -13.54 4.08 6.53
CA ASP A 99 -14.32 4.08 7.77
C ASP A 99 -14.04 2.81 8.62
N PRO A 100 -14.55 2.71 9.87
CA PRO A 100 -14.32 1.52 10.70
C PRO A 100 -14.78 0.20 10.06
N ALA A 101 -15.84 0.18 9.25
CA ALA A 101 -16.31 -1.03 8.59
C ALA A 101 -15.36 -1.45 7.46
N VAL A 102 -14.84 -0.48 6.70
CA VAL A 102 -13.76 -0.69 5.73
C VAL A 102 -12.52 -1.22 6.44
N ARG A 103 -12.06 -0.62 7.55
CA ARG A 103 -10.85 -1.06 8.26
C ARG A 103 -10.94 -2.46 8.86
N ASN A 104 -12.12 -2.85 9.31
CA ASN A 104 -12.34 -4.17 9.89
C ASN A 104 -12.34 -5.30 8.85
N ARG A 105 -12.45 -4.97 7.56
CA ARG A 105 -12.46 -5.97 6.48
C ARG A 105 -11.29 -5.83 5.53
N GLY A 106 -10.94 -4.61 5.13
CA GLY A 106 -9.81 -4.31 4.28
C GLY A 106 -8.51 -4.81 4.91
N THR A 107 -7.63 -5.35 4.07
CA THR A 107 -6.40 -6.05 4.46
C THR A 107 -5.19 -5.38 3.85
N LEU A 108 -4.05 -5.36 4.54
CA LEU A 108 -2.80 -4.78 4.02
C LEU A 108 -2.45 -5.31 2.62
N GLY A 109 -2.47 -6.63 2.43
CA GLY A 109 -2.13 -7.26 1.15
C GLY A 109 -3.14 -6.95 0.05
N GLY A 110 -4.44 -6.88 0.38
CA GLY A 110 -5.47 -6.45 -0.57
C GLY A 110 -5.29 -5.01 -1.07
N SER A 111 -4.80 -4.11 -0.21
CA SER A 111 -4.50 -2.72 -0.59
C SER A 111 -3.25 -2.64 -1.47
N ILE A 112 -2.17 -3.32 -1.07
CA ILE A 112 -0.90 -3.36 -1.83
C ILE A 112 -1.10 -4.00 -3.21
N ALA A 113 -1.79 -5.13 -3.29
CA ALA A 113 -2.02 -5.85 -4.54
C ALA A 113 -2.96 -5.09 -5.50
N ASN A 114 -3.87 -4.28 -4.97
CA ASN A 114 -4.71 -3.42 -5.81
C ASN A 114 -3.94 -2.21 -6.35
N ASN A 115 -2.92 -1.73 -5.62
CA ASN A 115 -2.10 -0.58 -5.98
C ASN A 115 -2.91 0.63 -6.49
N ASP A 116 -3.94 1.03 -5.72
CA ASP A 116 -4.68 2.24 -6.05
C ASP A 116 -3.76 3.47 -5.85
N PRO A 117 -3.69 4.41 -6.78
CA PRO A 117 -2.94 5.66 -6.67
C PRO A 117 -3.27 6.52 -5.45
N THR A 118 -4.43 6.27 -4.83
CA THR A 118 -4.93 6.95 -3.64
C THR A 118 -4.84 6.09 -2.38
N ALA A 119 -4.34 4.85 -2.47
CA ALA A 119 -4.18 3.99 -1.31
C ALA A 119 -3.00 4.41 -0.44
N ASP A 120 -3.17 4.25 0.87
CA ASP A 120 -2.19 4.67 1.87
C ASP A 120 -1.03 3.66 2.02
N TYR A 121 -1.30 2.35 1.96
CA TYR A 121 -0.26 1.33 2.14
C TYR A 121 0.83 1.33 1.07
N PRO A 122 0.55 1.50 -0.23
CA PRO A 122 1.60 1.64 -1.23
C PRO A 122 2.61 2.75 -0.90
N ALA A 123 2.11 3.91 -0.45
CA ALA A 123 2.96 5.01 -0.01
C ALA A 123 3.74 4.67 1.25
N ALA A 124 3.09 4.10 2.25
CA ALA A 124 3.77 3.66 3.46
C ALA A 124 4.89 2.65 3.16
N CYS A 125 4.65 1.68 2.28
CA CYS A 125 5.64 0.68 1.89
C CYS A 125 6.84 1.33 1.19
N LEU A 126 6.61 2.27 0.28
CA LEU A 126 7.68 3.01 -0.39
C LEU A 126 8.50 3.85 0.60
N ALA A 127 7.83 4.56 1.52
CA ALA A 127 8.50 5.42 2.51
C ALA A 127 9.31 4.59 3.51
N LEU A 128 8.82 3.42 3.90
CA LEU A 128 9.51 2.54 4.84
C LEU A 128 10.59 1.69 4.17
N GLY A 129 10.74 1.76 2.84
CA GLY A 129 11.61 0.85 2.10
C GLY A 129 11.21 -0.62 2.32
N ALA A 130 9.91 -0.88 2.45
CA ALA A 130 9.39 -2.18 2.84
C ALA A 130 9.69 -3.24 1.79
N THR A 131 9.95 -4.46 2.27
CA THR A 131 10.02 -5.66 1.45
C THR A 131 8.63 -6.30 1.35
N ILE A 132 8.07 -6.32 0.16
CA ILE A 132 6.76 -6.94 -0.12
C ILE A 132 6.99 -8.41 -0.45
N THR A 133 6.59 -9.34 0.41
CA THR A 133 6.73 -10.79 0.19
C THR A 133 5.47 -11.41 -0.39
N THR A 134 5.65 -12.25 -1.40
CA THR A 134 4.68 -13.10 -2.08
C THR A 134 5.11 -14.57 -1.99
N THR A 135 4.38 -15.49 -2.61
CA THR A 135 4.53 -16.95 -2.44
C THR A 135 5.84 -17.52 -2.95
N THR A 136 6.54 -16.77 -3.79
CA THR A 136 7.70 -17.23 -4.54
C THR A 136 8.84 -16.23 -4.47
N ARG A 137 8.57 -15.09 -3.82
CA ARG A 137 9.04 -13.80 -4.29
C ARG A 137 8.90 -12.73 -3.22
N SER A 138 9.74 -11.72 -3.20
CA SER A 138 9.65 -10.44 -2.51
C SER A 138 10.29 -9.34 -3.33
N LEU A 139 9.83 -8.14 -3.13
CA LEU A 139 10.23 -7.00 -3.93
C LEU A 139 10.45 -5.83 -2.98
N ALA A 140 11.46 -5.00 -3.21
CA ALA A 140 11.52 -3.71 -2.57
C ALA A 140 10.29 -2.96 -3.05
N ALA A 141 9.67 -2.16 -2.19
CA ALA A 141 8.50 -1.39 -2.58
C ALA A 141 8.74 -0.53 -3.84
N GLU A 142 9.96 0.00 -4.01
CA GLU A 142 10.35 0.81 -5.18
C GLU A 142 10.42 0.02 -6.49
N ASP A 143 10.81 -1.25 -6.41
CA ASP A 143 10.75 -2.17 -7.55
C ASP A 143 9.34 -2.73 -7.73
N PHE A 144 8.52 -2.74 -6.68
CA PHE A 144 7.18 -3.30 -6.73
C PHE A 144 6.17 -2.38 -7.42
N PHE A 145 6.21 -1.05 -7.21
CA PHE A 145 5.22 -0.14 -7.78
C PHE A 145 5.75 0.56 -9.05
N THR A 146 5.43 0.03 -10.23
CA THR A 146 5.99 0.50 -11.51
C THR A 146 5.12 1.49 -12.28
N GLY A 147 3.88 1.71 -11.84
CA GLY A 147 2.93 2.62 -12.48
C GLY A 147 1.52 2.57 -11.86
N LEU A 148 0.57 3.30 -12.45
CA LEU A 148 -0.82 3.34 -12.03
C LEU A 148 -1.45 1.94 -12.17
N PHE A 149 -1.79 1.27 -11.07
CA PHE A 149 -2.29 -0.12 -11.07
C PHE A 149 -1.31 -1.18 -11.62
N GLU A 150 -0.02 -0.86 -11.75
CA GLU A 150 1.00 -1.78 -12.25
C GLU A 150 2.02 -2.10 -11.17
N THR A 151 2.45 -3.37 -11.14
CA THR A 151 3.52 -3.82 -10.25
C THR A 151 4.52 -4.66 -11.03
N ALA A 152 5.80 -4.70 -10.61
CA ALA A 152 6.82 -5.47 -11.34
C ALA A 152 6.75 -6.99 -11.15
N LEU A 153 5.71 -7.55 -10.50
CA LEU A 153 5.56 -8.98 -10.21
C LEU A 153 5.64 -9.88 -11.47
N ALA A 154 6.74 -10.63 -11.63
CA ALA A 154 6.72 -11.94 -12.28
C ALA A 154 6.30 -13.01 -11.24
N GLU A 155 5.98 -14.22 -11.67
CA GLU A 155 5.42 -15.26 -10.79
C GLU A 155 6.36 -15.68 -9.62
N ASP A 156 7.66 -15.25 -9.54
CA ASP A 156 8.69 -16.06 -8.84
C ASP A 156 10.06 -15.51 -8.22
N GLU A 157 10.19 -14.36 -7.54
CA GLU A 157 11.49 -13.75 -7.01
C GLU A 157 11.53 -12.74 -5.77
N LEU A 158 12.49 -12.81 -4.81
CA LEU A 158 12.70 -12.00 -3.53
C LEU A 158 13.72 -10.81 -3.54
N VAL A 159 13.56 -9.74 -2.69
CA VAL A 159 14.32 -8.44 -2.60
C VAL A 159 14.50 -7.88 -1.14
N GLU A 160 15.55 -7.06 -0.90
CA GLU A 160 16.00 -6.36 0.34
C GLU A 160 15.89 -4.80 0.29
N GLY A 161 15.93 -4.11 1.45
CA GLY A 161 15.65 -2.66 1.63
C GLY A 161 16.86 -1.70 1.70
N ALA A 162 16.60 -0.39 1.91
CA ALA A 162 17.61 0.67 1.98
C ALA A 162 17.36 1.74 3.08
N ASP A 163 18.43 2.28 3.68
CA ASP A 163 18.44 3.27 4.78
C ASP A 163 18.31 4.74 4.30
N GLY A 164 17.61 5.59 5.08
CA GLY A 164 17.50 7.05 4.88
C GLY A 164 16.11 7.64 5.19
N VAL A 165 16.00 8.98 5.26
CA VAL A 165 14.68 9.66 5.33
C VAL A 165 14.06 9.63 3.94
N ARG A 166 12.93 8.93 3.79
CA ARG A 166 12.17 8.88 2.53
C ARG A 166 10.90 9.71 2.63
N VAL A 167 10.54 10.35 1.52
CA VAL A 167 9.36 11.21 1.39
C VAL A 167 8.57 10.71 0.20
N THR A 168 7.47 10.03 0.46
CA THR A 168 6.59 9.52 -0.60
C THR A 168 5.30 10.30 -0.65
N VAL A 169 4.86 10.59 -1.87
CA VAL A 169 3.66 11.38 -2.12
C VAL A 169 2.64 10.53 -2.87
N THR A 170 1.40 10.48 -2.35
CA THR A 170 0.27 9.73 -2.91
C THR A 170 -0.92 10.66 -3.22
N GLY A 171 -1.86 10.22 -4.07
CA GLY A 171 -3.11 10.95 -4.37
C GLY A 171 -2.98 12.18 -5.28
N VAL A 172 -1.77 12.48 -5.78
CA VAL A 172 -1.53 13.64 -6.65
C VAL A 172 -0.82 13.32 -7.96
N GLY A 173 -0.07 12.21 -8.05
CA GLY A 173 0.68 11.82 -9.25
C GLY A 173 -0.20 11.14 -10.31
N GLN A 174 0.03 11.44 -11.59
CA GLN A 174 -0.62 10.74 -12.70
C GLN A 174 -0.13 9.31 -12.88
N GLY A 175 1.06 8.98 -12.37
CA GLY A 175 1.65 7.64 -12.44
C GLY A 175 1.46 6.80 -11.18
N GLY A 176 0.69 7.29 -10.19
CA GLY A 176 0.59 6.66 -8.88
C GLY A 176 1.45 7.34 -7.82
N VAL A 177 1.85 6.56 -6.81
CA VAL A 177 2.72 7.02 -5.72
C VAL A 177 4.15 7.18 -6.23
N PHE A 178 4.86 8.22 -5.77
CA PHE A 178 6.25 8.46 -6.14
C PHE A 178 7.06 9.05 -4.98
N ARG A 179 8.39 9.03 -5.10
CA ARG A 179 9.33 9.61 -4.14
C ARG A 179 9.64 11.06 -4.49
N TRP A 180 9.75 11.92 -3.47
CA TRP A 180 10.13 13.31 -3.62
C TRP A 180 11.57 13.52 -3.12
N GLU A 181 12.53 13.21 -3.99
CA GLU A 181 13.96 13.14 -3.66
C GLU A 181 14.53 14.46 -3.11
N GLU A 182 14.07 15.62 -3.58
CA GLU A 182 14.52 16.91 -3.06
C GLU A 182 14.11 17.11 -1.59
N ALA A 183 12.90 16.66 -1.22
CA ALA A 183 12.44 16.68 0.16
C ALA A 183 13.18 15.65 1.03
N GLU A 184 13.50 14.47 0.46
CA GLU A 184 14.34 13.47 1.13
C GLU A 184 15.72 14.02 1.48
N ALA A 185 16.39 14.66 0.51
CA ALA A 185 17.69 15.28 0.72
C ALA A 185 17.64 16.38 1.79
N ALA A 186 16.60 17.24 1.75
CA ALA A 186 16.43 18.31 2.71
C ALA A 186 16.19 17.81 4.14
N LEU A 187 15.29 16.83 4.31
CA LEU A 187 14.97 16.27 5.64
C LEU A 187 16.07 15.35 6.18
N THR A 188 16.85 14.72 5.30
CA THR A 188 18.07 14.00 5.70
C THR A 188 19.10 14.97 6.28
N ALA A 189 19.24 16.17 5.70
CA ALA A 189 20.18 17.18 6.19
C ALA A 189 19.68 17.87 7.48
N ASN A 190 18.37 18.12 7.58
CA ASN A 190 17.73 18.70 8.75
C ASN A 190 16.29 18.22 8.88
N PHE A 191 16.00 17.35 9.85
CA PHE A 191 14.65 16.82 10.06
C PHE A 191 13.77 17.83 10.80
N ALA A 192 13.34 18.89 10.10
CA ALA A 192 12.48 19.95 10.62
C ALA A 192 11.54 20.47 9.51
N PRO A 193 10.33 20.98 9.84
CA PRO A 193 9.37 21.46 8.84
C PRO A 193 9.95 22.55 7.91
N GLU A 194 10.81 23.41 8.44
CA GLU A 194 11.44 24.52 7.72
C GLU A 194 12.44 24.03 6.66
N ALA A 195 12.93 22.80 6.75
CA ALA A 195 13.80 22.21 5.72
C ALA A 195 13.07 22.06 4.37
N LEU A 196 11.73 22.05 4.38
CA LEU A 196 10.91 21.97 3.18
C LEU A 196 10.51 23.37 2.64
N ASP A 197 11.01 24.46 3.20
CA ASP A 197 10.73 25.81 2.72
C ASP A 197 11.31 26.05 1.32
N GLY A 198 10.46 26.56 0.41
CA GLY A 198 10.85 26.82 -0.98
C GLY A 198 10.86 25.59 -1.90
N LEU A 199 10.68 24.37 -1.37
CA LEU A 199 10.55 23.18 -2.19
C LEU A 199 9.13 23.06 -2.78
N THR A 200 9.05 22.76 -4.07
CA THR A 200 7.80 22.49 -4.78
C THR A 200 7.96 21.28 -5.68
N LEU A 201 6.91 20.47 -5.79
CA LEU A 201 6.88 19.37 -6.75
C LEU A 201 6.81 19.90 -8.18
N ALA A 202 7.50 19.21 -9.09
CA ALA A 202 7.31 19.39 -10.52
C ALA A 202 5.86 19.03 -10.89
N THR A 203 5.19 19.93 -11.61
CA THR A 203 3.76 19.78 -11.91
C THR A 203 3.48 18.83 -13.08
N ASP A 204 4.50 18.51 -13.86
CA ASP A 204 4.38 17.84 -15.16
C ASP A 204 3.85 16.41 -15.03
N ALA A 205 4.12 15.78 -13.89
CA ALA A 205 3.67 14.43 -13.55
C ALA A 205 2.44 14.42 -12.62
N LEU A 206 1.83 15.56 -12.32
CA LEU A 206 0.70 15.66 -11.39
C LEU A 206 -0.66 15.69 -12.11
N MET A 207 -1.67 15.14 -11.45
CA MET A 207 -3.04 15.18 -11.95
C MET A 207 -3.58 16.61 -11.98
N SER A 208 -4.40 16.92 -12.97
CA SER A 208 -5.20 18.14 -13.02
C SER A 208 -6.61 17.78 -13.47
N ASP A 209 -7.60 18.05 -12.63
CA ASP A 209 -8.99 17.70 -12.89
C ASP A 209 -9.93 18.79 -12.34
N LEU A 210 -11.24 18.49 -12.31
CA LEU A 210 -12.26 19.40 -11.80
C LEU A 210 -12.10 19.70 -10.30
N HIS A 211 -11.40 18.85 -9.53
CA HIS A 211 -11.23 18.98 -8.09
C HIS A 211 -9.99 19.77 -7.70
N GLY A 212 -9.00 19.89 -8.59
CA GLY A 212 -7.81 20.71 -8.34
C GLY A 212 -6.77 20.65 -9.44
N SER A 213 -6.08 21.77 -9.64
CA SER A 213 -4.97 21.88 -10.59
C SER A 213 -3.70 21.18 -10.09
N ALA A 214 -2.81 20.84 -11.01
CA ALA A 214 -1.48 20.31 -10.69
C ALA A 214 -0.70 21.22 -9.72
N ALA A 215 -0.76 22.55 -9.92
CA ALA A 215 -0.12 23.52 -9.03
C ALA A 215 -0.72 23.54 -7.62
N TYR A 216 -2.05 23.42 -7.50
CA TYR A 216 -2.71 23.30 -6.20
C TYR A 216 -2.28 22.02 -5.47
N ARG A 217 -2.22 20.89 -6.18
CA ARG A 217 -1.80 19.60 -5.63
C ARG A 217 -0.32 19.58 -5.22
N ALA A 218 0.56 20.20 -6.00
CA ALA A 218 1.96 20.40 -5.64
C ALA A 218 2.08 21.17 -4.31
N GLN A 219 1.35 22.29 -4.19
CA GLN A 219 1.35 23.08 -2.96
C GLN A 219 0.77 22.30 -1.77
N LEU A 220 -0.31 21.55 -1.99
CA LEU A 220 -0.93 20.73 -0.95
C LEU A 220 0.03 19.66 -0.43
N ALA A 221 0.76 18.98 -1.33
CA ALA A 221 1.76 18.00 -0.96
C ALA A 221 2.87 18.61 -0.09
N SER A 222 3.40 19.79 -0.45
CA SER A 222 4.39 20.52 0.37
C SER A 222 3.84 20.86 1.76
N VAL A 223 2.59 21.32 1.86
CA VAL A 223 1.94 21.64 3.14
C VAL A 223 1.74 20.39 4.00
N MET A 224 1.31 19.28 3.39
CA MET A 224 1.08 18.02 4.12
C MET A 224 2.39 17.39 4.58
N ALA A 225 3.45 17.42 3.76
CA ALA A 225 4.77 16.98 4.16
C ALA A 225 5.29 17.75 5.39
N LYS A 226 5.15 19.09 5.40
CA LYS A 226 5.50 19.91 6.56
C LYS A 226 4.71 19.56 7.82
N ARG A 227 3.40 19.36 7.69
CA ARG A 227 2.54 18.96 8.81
C ARG A 227 2.92 17.59 9.36
N ALA A 228 3.26 16.64 8.48
CA ALA A 228 3.73 15.32 8.87
C ALA A 228 5.04 15.43 9.66
N VAL A 229 6.04 16.17 9.16
CA VAL A 229 7.29 16.41 9.90
C VAL A 229 7.03 17.09 11.24
N ALA A 230 6.18 18.13 11.28
CA ALA A 230 5.85 18.86 12.51
C ALA A 230 5.13 18.00 13.57
N SER A 231 4.47 16.91 13.17
CA SER A 231 3.85 15.97 14.11
C SER A 231 4.84 14.96 14.70
N LEU A 232 6.06 14.87 14.14
CA LEU A 232 7.10 13.92 14.52
C LEU A 232 8.23 14.56 15.37
N VAL A 233 8.26 15.89 15.48
CA VAL A 233 9.22 16.67 16.29
C VAL A 233 8.54 17.41 17.43
#